data_AF-A0A2H0V6H8-F1
#
_entry.id   AF-A0A2H0V6H8-F1
#
_cell.length_a   1.000
_cell.length_b   1.000
_cell.length_c   1.000
_cell.angle_alpha   90.00
_cell.angle_beta   90.00
_cell.angle_gamma   90.00
#
_symmetry.space_group_name_H-M   'P 1'
#
loop_
_entity.id
_entity.type
_entity.pdbx_description
1 polymer ?
#
loop_
_entity_poly.entity_id
_entity_poly.type
_entity_poly.pdbx_seq_one_letter_code
_entity_poly.pdbx_strand_id
1 'polypeptide(L)' 'MNIALVHDHLAQLGGAERTLKSLSKALPQAPIYTLLYNQQNVENFFHNTKIKA' A
#
# COMPACT_ATOMS: atom_id res chain seq x y z
N MET A 1 -10.94 12.41 10.55
CA MET A 1 -10.65 12.64 9.13
C MET A 1 -10.50 11.27 8.48
N ASN A 2 -11.26 10.97 7.42
CA ASN A 2 -11.34 9.63 6.84
C ASN A 2 -10.56 9.62 5.53
N ILE A 3 -9.37 9.00 5.54
CA ILE A 3 -8.47 8.94 4.39
C ILE A 3 -8.24 7.47 4.03
N ALA A 4 -8.29 7.16 2.73
CA ALA A 4 -7.89 5.88 2.17
C ALA A 4 -6.85 6.11 1.08
N LEU A 5 -5.90 5.20 0.97
CA LEU A 5 -4.91 5.20 -0.09
C LEU A 5 -5.31 4.14 -1.12
N VAL A 6 -5.27 4.48 -2.41
CA VAL A 6 -5.64 3.58 -3.50
C VAL A 6 -4.46 3.46 -4.45
N HIS A 7 -4.15 2.24 -4.87
CA HIS A 7 -3.09 1.96 -5.83
C HIS A 7 -3.52 0.83 -6.75
N ASP A 8 -3.41 0.99 -8.07
CA ASP A 8 -4.03 0.04 -9.02
C ASP A 8 -3.50 -1.38 -8.86
N HIS A 9 -2.17 -1.53 -8.68
CA HIS A 9 -1.54 -2.83 -8.48
C HIS A 9 -0.29 -2.74 -7.62
N LEU A 10 -0.06 -3.75 -6.78
CA LEU A 10 1.15 -3.90 -5.96
C LEU A 10 1.90 -5.17 -6.37
N ALA A 11 2.34 -5.21 -7.64
CA ALA A 11 3.03 -6.36 -8.22
C ALA A 11 4.57 -6.19 -8.25
N GLN A 12 5.08 -4.97 -8.12
CA GLN A 12 6.51 -4.66 -8.27
C GLN A 12 6.94 -3.52 -7.33
N LEU A 13 8.24 -3.16 -7.36
CA LEU A 13 8.80 -2.07 -6.57
C LEU A 13 9.25 -0.90 -7.47
N GLY A 14 8.28 -0.11 -7.92
CA GLY A 14 8.48 1.10 -8.70
C GLY A 14 8.45 2.39 -7.87
N GLY A 15 8.42 3.53 -8.58
CA GLY A 15 8.34 4.85 -7.95
C GLY A 15 6.99 5.12 -7.28
N ALA A 16 5.91 4.58 -7.85
CA ALA A 16 4.57 4.73 -7.30
C ALA A 16 4.43 4.01 -5.96
N GLU A 17 4.96 2.80 -5.83
CA GLU A 17 4.94 2.02 -4.59
C GLU A 17 5.84 2.63 -3.52
N ARG A 18 6.98 3.22 -3.91
CA ARG A 18 7.81 4.02 -3.00
C ARG A 18 7.07 5.26 -2.46
N THR A 19 6.27 5.89 -3.31
CA THR A 19 5.43 7.04 -2.91
C THR A 19 4.32 6.57 -1.96
N LEU A 20 3.61 5.49 -2.32
CA LEU A 20 2.58 4.88 -1.48
C LEU A 20 3.14 4.49 -0.11
N LYS A 21 4.36 3.95 -0.04
CA LYS A 21 5.04 3.62 1.22
C LYS A 21 5.35 4.85 2.08
N SER A 22 5.71 5.97 1.47
CA SER A 22 5.90 7.23 2.22
C SER A 22 4.56 7.75 2.74
N LEU A 23 3.50 7.66 1.93
CA LEU A 23 2.15 8.04 2.34
C LEU A 23 1.60 7.14 3.46
N SER A 24 1.82 5.83 3.41
CA SER A 24 1.37 4.91 4.45
C SER A 24 2.07 5.14 5.79
N LYS A 25 3.34 5.57 5.77
CA LYS A 25 4.05 6.01 6.98
C LYS A 25 3.48 7.32 7.55
N ALA A 26 3.13 8.26 6.68
CA ALA A 26 2.55 9.53 7.10
C ALA A 26 1.09 9.38 7.60
N LEU A 27 0.37 8.39 7.07
CA LEU A 27 -1.03 8.11 7.34
C LEU A 27 -1.21 6.66 7.83
N PRO A 28 -0.70 6.29 9.01
CA PRO A 28 -0.67 4.90 9.48
C PRO A 28 -2.07 4.29 9.69
N GLN A 29 -3.09 5.14 9.86
CA GLN A 29 -4.48 4.71 10.05
C GLN A 29 -5.22 4.53 8.71
N ALA A 30 -4.66 5.00 7.59
CA ALA A 30 -5.32 4.94 6.30
C ALA A 30 -5.22 3.51 5.71
N PRO A 31 -6.35 2.85 5.41
CA PRO A 31 -6.32 1.57 4.70
C PRO A 31 -5.80 1.76 3.28
N ILE A 32 -5.14 0.72 2.75
CA ILE A 32 -4.71 0.66 1.35
C ILE A 32 -5.65 -0.26 0.59
N TYR A 33 -6.21 0.23 -0.51
CA TYR A 33 -6.98 -0.56 -1.48
C TYR A 33 -6.19 -0.75 -2.77
N THR A 34 -6.22 -1.95 -3.34
CA THR A 34 -5.52 -2.28 -4.59
C THR A 34 -6.30 -3.32 -5.39
N LEU A 35 -6.29 -3.26 -6.73
CA LEU A 35 -7.04 -4.25 -7.53
C LEU A 35 -6.33 -5.61 -7.55
N LEU A 36 -5.00 -5.59 -7.53
CA LEU A 36 -4.19 -6.80 -7.51
C LEU A 36 -2.90 -6.55 -6.73
N TYR A 37 -2.37 -7.59 -6.08
CA TYR A 37 -1.10 -7.52 -5.40
C TYR A 37 -0.40 -8.87 -5.39
N ASN A 38 0.93 -8.85 -5.30
CA ASN A 38 1.69 -10.03 -4.95
C ASN A 38 1.89 -10.06 -3.43
N GLN A 39 1.40 -11.10 -2.76
CA GLN A 39 1.43 -11.21 -1.30
C GLN A 39 2.85 -11.16 -0.73
N GLN A 40 3.81 -11.84 -1.35
CA GLN A 40 5.21 -11.83 -0.91
C GLN A 40 5.79 -10.41 -0.99
N ASN A 41 5.47 -9.66 -2.04
CA ASN A 41 5.94 -8.28 -2.18
C ASN A 41 5.28 -7.37 -1.14
N VAL A 42 3.97 -7.50 -0.93
CA VAL A 42 3.25 -6.71 0.07
C VAL A 42 3.82 -6.94 1.48
N GLU A 43 4.02 -8.19 1.87
CA GLU A 43 4.58 -8.52 3.19
C GLU A 43 5.95 -7.87 3.39
N ASN A 44 6.82 -7.93 2.38
CA ASN A 44 8.16 -7.33 2.43
C ASN A 44 8.15 -5.78 2.52
N PHE A 45 7.17 -5.10 1.92
CA PHE A 45 7.20 -3.65 1.76
C PHE A 45 6.24 -2.86 2.67
N PHE A 46 5.11 -3.47 3.07
CA PHE A 46 4.00 -2.84 3.78
C PHE A 46 3.65 -3.59 5.08
N HIS A 47 4.65 -3.90 5.90
CA HIS A 47 4.46 -4.53 7.21
C HIS A 47 3.39 -3.79 8.04
N ASN A 48 2.50 -4.58 8.67
CA ASN A 48 1.39 -4.10 9.52
C ASN A 48 0.39 -3.13 8.85
N THR A 49 0.38 -3.03 7.52
CA THR A 49 -0.61 -2.20 6.82
C THR A 49 -1.80 -3.04 6.39
N LYS A 50 -3.02 -2.54 6.65
CA LYS A 50 -4.25 -3.21 6.19
C LYS A 50 -4.41 -2.98 4.69
N ILE A 51 -4.03 -3.99 3.90
CA ILE A 51 -4.26 -4.02 2.45
C ILE A 51 -5.53 -4.80 2.17
N LYS A 52 -6.40 -4.23 1.34
CA LYS A 52 -7.63 -4.86 0.85
C LYS A 52 -7.61 -4.91 -0.66
N ALA A 53 -7.98 -6.05 -1.22
CA ALA A 53 -8.33 -6.19 -2.63
C ALA A 53 -9.85 -6.07 -2.80
#